data_AF-A0A537P388-F1
#
_entry.id   AF-A0A537P388-F1
#
_cell.length_a   1.000
_cell.length_b   1.000
_cell.length_c   1.000
_cell.angle_alpha   90.00
_cell.angle_beta   90.00
_cell.angle_gamma   90.00
#
_symmetry.space_group_name_H-M   'P 1'
#
loop_
_entity.id
_entity.type
_entity.pdbx_description
1 polymer ?
#
loop_
_entity_poly.entity_id
_entity_poly.type
_entity_poly.pdbx_seq_one_letter_code
_entity_poly.pdbx_strand_id
1 'polypeptide(L)'
;ITMLPTLYAYGGFGGQPPTSGQRRFVNGSNRYLKILGTLDKAGKADPLRQLGISPHSLRAVTKELLNEVFAGLDGMGRVSAPIHIHVAEQTKEVDDCLAWSGMKPVQYLLDHFDVSSRWCGIHATHMTAGETQRMAASGMIAGLCPTTEANLGDGIFPADAFLAAKGAIAIGSDSHISVSPAEDLRQLEYSQRLRDRTRNALASGPGKSTGRALFDAALKGGARSMAQPVGALAPGLRADITVLDDDHPALIGRSQDRALDSWIFSGGNSCVRDVFVAGHHVVQNRRHIREEAILKNFRAAVKRLTA
;
A
#
# COMPACT_ATOMS: atom_id res chain seq x y z
N ILE A 1 -12.03 -1.88 6.83
CA ILE A 1 -11.64 -1.36 5.50
C ILE A 1 -11.49 0.15 5.57
N THR A 2 -10.48 0.70 4.91
CA THR A 2 -10.28 2.15 4.79
C THR A 2 -10.58 2.55 3.37
N MET A 3 -11.56 3.45 3.20
CA MET A 3 -11.97 3.93 1.89
C MET A 3 -11.07 5.10 1.50
N LEU A 4 -10.44 5.01 0.34
CA LEU A 4 -9.53 6.02 -0.21
C LEU A 4 -10.00 6.45 -1.60
N PRO A 5 -11.05 7.29 -1.72
CA PRO A 5 -11.54 7.72 -3.02
C PRO A 5 -10.44 8.44 -3.78
N THR A 6 -10.25 8.08 -5.05
CA THR A 6 -9.17 8.66 -5.86
C THR A 6 -9.55 10.05 -6.39
N LEU A 7 -8.71 11.05 -6.13
CA LEU A 7 -8.78 12.38 -6.72
C LEU A 7 -7.94 12.41 -7.99
N TYR A 8 -8.60 12.66 -9.11
CA TYR A 8 -8.01 12.75 -10.44
C TYR A 8 -8.65 13.92 -11.16
N ALA A 9 -7.88 14.90 -11.61
CA ALA A 9 -8.40 16.09 -12.29
C ALA A 9 -7.71 16.35 -13.64
N TYR A 10 -6.43 16.00 -13.76
CA TYR A 10 -5.57 16.37 -14.87
C TYR A 10 -4.91 15.16 -15.55
N GLY A 11 -4.51 15.33 -16.80
CA GLY A 11 -3.82 14.29 -17.58
C GLY A 11 -2.30 14.28 -17.43
N GLY A 12 -1.71 15.33 -16.86
CA GLY A 12 -0.27 15.51 -16.71
C GLY A 12 0.11 16.72 -15.85
N PHE A 13 1.41 16.84 -15.56
CA PHE A 13 1.98 17.94 -14.76
C PHE A 13 1.59 19.33 -15.31
N GLY A 14 1.50 20.31 -14.41
CA GLY A 14 1.09 21.68 -14.77
C GLY A 14 -0.39 21.82 -15.14
N GLY A 15 -1.23 20.84 -14.78
CA GLY A 15 -2.67 20.93 -15.01
C GLY A 15 -3.09 20.64 -16.45
N GLN A 16 -2.35 19.78 -17.16
CA GLN A 16 -2.70 19.40 -18.53
C GLN A 16 -4.11 18.78 -18.60
N PRO A 17 -4.88 19.05 -19.66
CA PRO A 17 -6.23 18.53 -19.79
C PRO A 17 -6.22 16.99 -19.85
N PRO A 18 -7.21 16.32 -19.24
CA PRO A 18 -7.32 14.88 -19.29
C PRO A 18 -7.65 14.38 -20.70
N THR A 19 -7.19 13.18 -21.03
CA THR A 19 -7.54 12.47 -22.27
C THR A 19 -8.95 11.87 -22.18
N SER A 20 -9.50 11.47 -23.33
CA SER A 20 -10.82 10.80 -23.41
C SER A 20 -10.89 9.49 -22.61
N GLY A 21 -9.76 8.80 -22.46
CA GLY A 21 -9.64 7.58 -21.65
C GLY A 21 -9.81 7.84 -20.14
N GLN A 22 -9.41 9.03 -19.68
CA GLN A 22 -9.42 9.41 -18.27
C GLN A 22 -10.79 9.95 -17.79
N ARG A 23 -11.74 10.18 -18.70
CA ARG A 23 -13.04 10.86 -18.43
C ARG A 23 -13.83 10.30 -17.24
N ARG A 24 -13.67 9.01 -16.92
CA ARG A 24 -14.41 8.35 -15.82
C ARG A 24 -13.84 8.68 -14.44
N PHE A 25 -12.62 9.20 -14.37
CA PHE A 25 -11.90 9.49 -13.12
C PHE A 25 -12.03 10.96 -12.71
N VAL A 26 -12.25 11.85 -13.69
CA VAL A 26 -12.15 13.30 -13.52
C VAL A 26 -13.14 13.85 -12.50
N ASN A 27 -12.61 14.50 -11.47
CA ASN A 27 -13.32 15.23 -10.44
C ASN A 27 -12.56 16.53 -10.09
N GLY A 28 -13.27 17.65 -10.07
CA GLY A 28 -12.80 18.85 -9.35
C GLY A 28 -13.11 18.77 -7.85
N SER A 29 -12.56 19.71 -7.07
CA SER A 29 -12.70 19.76 -5.60
C SER A 29 -14.14 19.66 -5.13
N ASN A 30 -15.05 20.47 -5.68
CA ASN A 30 -16.47 20.49 -5.28
C ASN A 30 -17.17 19.12 -5.39
N ARG A 31 -16.96 18.39 -6.50
CA ARG A 31 -17.57 17.07 -6.68
C ARG A 31 -16.89 16.04 -5.78
N TYR A 32 -15.57 16.11 -5.67
CA TYR A 32 -14.79 15.21 -4.84
C TYR A 32 -15.17 15.33 -3.36
N LEU A 33 -15.28 16.55 -2.82
CA LEU A 33 -15.71 16.78 -1.43
C LEU A 33 -17.13 16.28 -1.15
N LYS A 34 -18.05 16.33 -2.13
CA LYS A 34 -19.38 15.71 -1.99
C LYS A 34 -19.30 14.18 -1.89
N ILE A 35 -18.39 13.55 -2.64
CA ILE A 35 -18.13 12.10 -2.53
C ILE A 35 -17.60 11.80 -1.13
N LEU A 36 -16.60 12.55 -0.65
CA LEU A 36 -16.06 12.38 0.70
C LEU A 36 -17.14 12.54 1.77
N GLY A 37 -17.95 13.59 1.71
CA GLY A 37 -19.04 13.80 2.68
C GLY A 37 -20.11 12.70 2.65
N THR A 38 -20.34 12.08 1.49
CA THR A 38 -21.25 10.92 1.37
C THR A 38 -20.65 9.69 2.04
N LEU A 39 -19.38 9.40 1.78
CA LEU A 39 -18.68 8.26 2.35
C LEU A 39 -18.44 8.43 3.86
N ASP A 40 -18.17 9.64 4.31
CA ASP A 40 -18.04 9.99 5.73
C ASP A 40 -19.33 9.65 6.48
N LYS A 41 -20.49 10.11 5.97
CA LYS A 41 -21.79 9.80 6.54
C LYS A 41 -22.09 8.30 6.53
N ALA A 42 -21.81 7.61 5.42
CA ALA A 42 -22.03 6.17 5.30
C ALA A 42 -21.09 5.33 6.17
N GLY A 43 -19.91 5.85 6.51
CA GLY A 43 -18.91 5.19 7.35
C GLY A 43 -19.14 5.38 8.85
N LYS A 44 -19.77 6.48 9.28
CA LYS A 44 -19.93 6.82 10.71
C LYS A 44 -20.58 5.75 11.57
N ALA A 45 -21.49 4.95 10.99
CA ALA A 45 -22.20 3.90 11.71
C ALA A 45 -21.45 2.55 11.75
N ASP A 46 -20.35 2.40 11.00
CA ASP A 46 -19.61 1.14 10.90
C ASP A 46 -18.17 1.33 11.42
N PRO A 47 -17.85 0.83 12.64
CA PRO A 47 -16.52 0.98 13.22
C PRO A 47 -15.41 0.27 12.43
N LEU A 48 -15.78 -0.61 11.47
CA LEU A 48 -14.83 -1.24 10.57
C LEU A 48 -14.44 -0.34 9.40
N ARG A 49 -15.13 0.79 9.20
CA ARG A 49 -14.88 1.70 8.08
C ARG A 49 -14.12 2.94 8.54
N GLN A 50 -13.06 3.25 7.80
CA GLN A 50 -12.35 4.52 7.92
C GLN A 50 -12.39 5.24 6.59
N LEU A 51 -12.19 6.56 6.62
CA LEU A 51 -12.11 7.39 5.42
C LEU A 51 -10.74 8.04 5.37
N GLY A 52 -10.09 7.92 4.22
CA GLY A 52 -8.95 8.72 3.81
C GLY A 52 -9.17 9.25 2.39
N ILE A 53 -8.09 9.68 1.75
CA ILE A 53 -8.11 10.14 0.36
C ILE A 53 -6.95 9.56 -0.42
N SER A 54 -7.13 9.46 -1.73
CA SER A 54 -6.05 9.11 -2.64
C SER A 54 -5.90 10.14 -3.76
N PRO A 55 -5.12 11.22 -3.59
CA PRO A 55 -4.55 11.94 -4.72
C PRO A 55 -3.90 10.94 -5.68
N HIS A 56 -4.33 10.86 -6.94
CA HIS A 56 -3.84 9.79 -7.82
C HIS A 56 -2.32 9.83 -7.96
N SER A 57 -1.76 10.98 -8.35
CA SER A 57 -0.33 11.23 -8.54
C SER A 57 -0.12 12.73 -8.75
N LEU A 58 1.11 13.24 -8.62
CA LEU A 58 1.43 14.64 -8.96
C LEU A 58 1.07 15.04 -10.40
N ARG A 59 0.99 14.05 -11.31
CA ARG A 59 0.51 14.25 -12.70
C ARG A 59 -0.99 14.59 -12.80
N ALA A 60 -1.79 14.18 -11.82
CA ALA A 60 -3.25 14.18 -11.94
C ALA A 60 -3.93 15.21 -11.03
N VAL A 61 -3.16 15.92 -10.20
CA VAL A 61 -3.64 16.93 -9.25
C VAL A 61 -2.65 18.09 -9.20
N THR A 62 -3.14 19.30 -8.94
CA THR A 62 -2.28 20.47 -8.69
C THR A 62 -2.13 20.73 -7.19
N LYS A 63 -1.16 21.55 -6.82
CA LYS A 63 -0.95 21.96 -5.41
C LYS A 63 -2.17 22.68 -4.86
N GLU A 64 -2.76 23.56 -5.66
CA GLU A 64 -3.95 24.35 -5.31
C GLU A 64 -5.13 23.42 -5.04
N LEU A 65 -5.38 22.46 -5.95
CA LEU A 65 -6.47 21.49 -5.80
C LEU A 65 -6.30 20.62 -4.55
N LEU A 66 -5.07 20.18 -4.25
CA LEU A 66 -4.80 19.41 -3.04
C LEU A 66 -5.04 20.22 -1.77
N ASN A 67 -4.60 21.48 -1.74
CA ASN A 67 -4.84 22.36 -0.60
C ASN A 67 -6.33 22.63 -0.38
N GLU A 68 -7.12 22.81 -1.45
CA GLU A 68 -8.59 22.91 -1.35
C GLU A 68 -9.21 21.65 -0.73
N VAL A 69 -8.75 20.47 -1.14
CA VAL A 69 -9.25 19.19 -0.63
C VAL A 69 -8.82 18.94 0.81
N PHE A 70 -7.60 19.31 1.20
CA PHE A 70 -7.14 19.25 2.58
C PHE A 70 -7.96 20.17 3.49
N ALA A 71 -8.20 21.43 3.07
CA ALA A 71 -9.07 22.34 3.81
C ALA A 71 -10.50 21.78 3.97
N GLY A 72 -11.02 21.12 2.93
CA GLY A 72 -12.32 20.44 2.99
C GLY A 72 -12.33 19.25 3.95
N LEU A 73 -11.26 18.45 3.99
CA LEU A 73 -11.10 17.36 4.98
C LEU A 73 -11.05 17.89 6.41
N ASP A 74 -10.31 18.97 6.63
CA ASP A 74 -10.18 19.60 7.94
C ASP A 74 -11.52 20.17 8.40
N GLY A 75 -12.28 20.80 7.50
CA GLY A 75 -13.65 21.25 7.76
C GLY A 75 -14.64 20.12 8.10
N MET A 76 -14.33 18.88 7.70
CA MET A 76 -15.08 17.67 8.09
C MET A 76 -14.57 17.04 9.40
N GLY A 77 -13.56 17.61 10.05
CA GLY A 77 -12.92 17.04 11.24
C GLY A 77 -12.03 15.82 10.93
N ARG A 78 -11.52 15.71 9.71
CA ARG A 78 -10.74 14.55 9.21
C ARG A 78 -9.25 14.87 9.06
N VAL A 79 -8.71 15.63 10.02
CA VAL A 79 -7.30 16.08 10.07
C VAL A 79 -6.29 14.92 10.23
N SER A 80 -6.73 13.73 10.65
CA SER A 80 -5.88 12.55 10.77
C SER A 80 -6.09 11.50 9.66
N ALA A 81 -6.97 11.78 8.69
CA ALA A 81 -7.34 10.81 7.66
C ALA A 81 -6.13 10.39 6.80
N PRO A 82 -5.93 9.12 6.47
CA PRO A 82 -4.77 8.71 5.68
C PRO A 82 -4.80 9.31 4.27
N ILE A 83 -3.62 9.65 3.74
CA ILE A 83 -3.42 10.23 2.40
C ILE A 83 -2.51 9.29 1.62
N HIS A 84 -3.01 8.74 0.50
CA HIS A 84 -2.25 7.81 -0.35
C HIS A 84 -2.01 8.41 -1.72
N ILE A 85 -0.77 8.41 -2.20
CA ILE A 85 -0.43 9.00 -3.50
C ILE A 85 0.59 8.15 -4.24
N HIS A 86 0.34 7.84 -5.52
CA HIS A 86 1.39 7.25 -6.36
C HIS A 86 2.46 8.30 -6.62
N VAL A 87 3.72 7.94 -6.36
CA VAL A 87 4.85 8.86 -6.49
C VAL A 87 6.11 8.11 -6.90
N ALA A 88 6.83 8.65 -7.90
CA ALA A 88 8.12 8.14 -8.34
C ALA A 88 8.14 6.64 -8.69
N GLU A 89 7.03 6.13 -9.22
CA GLU A 89 6.88 4.75 -9.70
C GLU A 89 7.74 4.50 -10.95
N GLN A 90 7.69 5.42 -11.91
CA GLN A 90 8.28 5.29 -13.24
C GLN A 90 9.31 6.39 -13.51
N THR A 91 10.39 6.07 -14.23
CA THR A 91 11.43 7.05 -14.61
C THR A 91 10.86 8.20 -15.44
N LYS A 92 9.88 7.92 -16.30
CA LYS A 92 9.17 8.96 -17.06
C LYS A 92 8.50 9.99 -16.15
N GLU A 93 7.90 9.58 -15.03
CA GLU A 93 7.32 10.53 -14.09
C GLU A 93 8.40 11.42 -13.46
N VAL A 94 9.56 10.84 -13.14
CA VAL A 94 10.70 11.60 -12.58
C VAL A 94 11.18 12.66 -13.57
N ASP A 95 11.39 12.28 -14.83
CA ASP A 95 11.87 13.18 -15.88
C ASP A 95 10.86 14.30 -16.19
N ASP A 96 9.57 13.94 -16.31
CA ASP A 96 8.51 14.92 -16.56
C ASP A 96 8.34 15.88 -15.37
N CYS A 97 8.50 15.42 -14.13
CA CYS A 97 8.44 16.26 -12.93
C CYS A 97 9.61 17.24 -12.85
N LEU A 98 10.82 16.76 -13.18
CA LEU A 98 12.03 17.58 -13.28
C LEU A 98 11.88 18.65 -14.36
N ALA A 99 11.37 18.30 -15.53
CA ALA A 99 11.15 19.25 -16.62
C ALA A 99 10.12 20.33 -16.25
N TRP A 100 9.08 19.97 -15.51
CA TRP A 100 8.02 20.90 -15.09
C TRP A 100 8.42 21.81 -13.92
N SER A 101 9.08 21.27 -12.89
CA SER A 101 9.30 21.95 -11.60
C SER A 101 10.76 22.17 -11.22
N GLY A 102 11.71 21.54 -11.92
CA GLY A 102 13.11 21.47 -11.50
C GLY A 102 13.36 20.51 -10.32
N MET A 103 12.34 19.78 -9.86
CA MET A 103 12.43 18.86 -8.72
C MET A 103 11.98 17.45 -9.11
N LYS A 104 12.46 16.45 -8.36
CA LYS A 104 11.94 15.07 -8.46
C LYS A 104 10.62 14.92 -7.69
N PRO A 105 9.79 13.89 -7.99
CA PRO A 105 8.45 13.76 -7.41
C PRO A 105 8.42 13.70 -5.86
N VAL A 106 9.32 12.92 -5.24
CA VAL A 106 9.36 12.81 -3.77
C VAL A 106 9.88 14.10 -3.15
N GLN A 107 10.93 14.70 -3.72
CA GLN A 107 11.39 16.03 -3.32
C GLN A 107 10.26 17.07 -3.39
N TYR A 108 9.53 17.14 -4.51
CA TYR A 108 8.43 18.09 -4.70
C TYR A 108 7.37 17.94 -3.60
N LEU A 109 6.97 16.70 -3.27
CA LEU A 109 6.01 16.47 -2.18
C LEU A 109 6.52 16.98 -0.84
N LEU A 110 7.77 16.65 -0.49
CA LEU A 110 8.37 17.02 0.79
C LEU A 110 8.64 18.53 0.93
N ASP A 111 8.87 19.23 -0.18
CA ASP A 111 9.16 20.68 -0.20
C ASP A 111 7.88 21.54 -0.22
N HIS A 112 6.73 20.97 -0.60
CA HIS A 112 5.49 21.73 -0.82
C HIS A 112 4.31 21.36 0.08
N PHE A 113 4.38 20.24 0.81
CA PHE A 113 3.34 19.79 1.71
C PHE A 113 3.92 19.37 3.07
N ASP A 114 3.09 19.47 4.11
CA ASP A 114 3.40 18.97 5.46
C ASP A 114 3.27 17.43 5.49
N VAL A 115 4.21 16.77 4.82
CA VAL A 115 4.29 15.31 4.77
C VAL A 115 4.59 14.78 6.16
N SER A 116 3.80 13.80 6.59
CA SER A 116 3.82 13.24 7.94
C SER A 116 3.41 11.76 7.93
N SER A 117 3.27 11.15 9.11
CA SER A 117 2.93 9.73 9.25
C SER A 117 1.54 9.31 8.76
N ARG A 118 0.67 10.27 8.37
CA ARG A 118 -0.61 9.96 7.70
C ARG A 118 -0.47 9.75 6.19
N TRP A 119 0.70 10.05 5.63
CA TRP A 119 0.98 9.89 4.20
C TRP A 119 1.55 8.50 3.88
N CYS A 120 1.09 7.94 2.77
CA CYS A 120 1.58 6.72 2.17
C CYS A 120 1.94 7.00 0.70
N GLY A 121 3.23 6.99 0.39
CA GLY A 121 3.73 7.10 -0.97
C GLY A 121 3.72 5.73 -1.60
N ILE A 122 2.78 5.51 -2.52
CA ILE A 122 2.68 4.24 -3.25
C ILE A 122 3.84 4.18 -4.24
N HIS A 123 4.53 3.04 -4.25
CA HIS A 123 5.78 2.74 -4.96
C HIS A 123 7.00 3.45 -4.37
N ALA A 124 7.14 4.76 -4.60
CA ALA A 124 8.35 5.52 -4.24
C ALA A 124 9.65 4.88 -4.76
N THR A 125 9.59 4.22 -5.92
CA THR A 125 10.65 3.37 -6.49
C THR A 125 11.92 4.17 -6.81
N HIS A 126 11.77 5.32 -7.46
CA HIS A 126 12.87 6.11 -7.98
C HIS A 126 13.23 7.28 -7.06
N MET A 127 13.95 6.98 -5.98
CA MET A 127 14.46 7.98 -5.04
C MET A 127 15.98 8.10 -5.10
N THR A 128 16.48 9.31 -4.94
CA THR A 128 17.88 9.55 -4.57
C THR A 128 18.11 9.20 -3.10
N ALA A 129 19.37 9.00 -2.71
CA ALA A 129 19.72 8.77 -1.29
C ALA A 129 19.23 9.90 -0.38
N GLY A 130 19.27 11.15 -0.85
CA GLY A 130 18.73 12.30 -0.12
C GLY A 130 17.22 12.23 0.07
N GLU A 131 16.46 11.91 -0.99
CA GLU A 131 15.00 11.70 -0.90
C GLU A 131 14.65 10.54 0.04
N THR A 132 15.41 9.43 -0.01
CA THR A 132 15.20 8.27 0.88
C THR A 132 15.32 8.67 2.35
N GLN A 133 16.38 9.40 2.73
CA GLN A 133 16.57 9.86 4.11
C GLN A 133 15.48 10.84 4.54
N ARG A 134 15.13 11.80 3.68
CA ARG A 134 14.10 12.80 3.98
C ARG A 134 12.70 12.18 4.10
N MET A 135 12.35 11.24 3.24
CA MET A 135 11.07 10.52 3.31
C MET A 135 10.98 9.66 4.57
N ALA A 136 12.07 9.00 4.96
CA ALA A 136 12.10 8.25 6.22
C ALA A 136 11.91 9.19 7.42
N ALA A 137 12.60 10.34 7.43
CA ALA A 137 12.53 11.34 8.50
C ALA A 137 11.17 12.03 8.61
N SER A 138 10.45 12.23 7.50
CA SER A 138 9.08 12.80 7.52
C SER A 138 8.05 11.86 8.14
N GLY A 139 8.40 10.58 8.30
CA GLY A 139 7.51 9.55 8.79
C GLY A 139 6.51 9.05 7.74
N MET A 140 6.61 9.49 6.48
CA MET A 140 5.82 8.94 5.37
C MET A 140 6.04 7.43 5.25
N ILE A 141 4.97 6.70 4.93
CA ILE A 141 5.02 5.26 4.69
C ILE A 141 5.36 5.04 3.22
N ALA A 142 6.28 4.13 2.90
CA ALA A 142 6.42 3.60 1.55
C ALA A 142 5.42 2.45 1.36
N GLY A 143 4.39 2.65 0.54
CA GLY A 143 3.42 1.62 0.17
C GLY A 143 3.93 0.85 -1.03
N LEU A 144 4.60 -0.27 -0.77
CA LEU A 144 5.30 -1.04 -1.79
C LEU A 144 4.37 -2.06 -2.42
N CYS A 145 4.54 -2.29 -3.72
CA CYS A 145 3.75 -3.25 -4.49
C CYS A 145 4.67 -4.19 -5.27
N PRO A 146 5.55 -4.98 -4.60
CA PRO A 146 6.73 -5.58 -5.24
C PRO A 146 6.39 -6.52 -6.40
N THR A 147 5.29 -7.26 -6.33
CA THR A 147 4.86 -8.14 -7.43
C THR A 147 4.34 -7.36 -8.63
N THR A 148 3.57 -6.29 -8.42
CA THR A 148 3.12 -5.39 -9.50
C THR A 148 4.28 -4.59 -10.07
N GLU A 149 5.15 -4.02 -9.24
CA GLU A 149 6.32 -3.25 -9.65
C GLU A 149 7.26 -4.09 -10.53
N ALA A 150 7.45 -5.37 -10.18
CA ALA A 150 8.19 -6.31 -11.00
C ALA A 150 7.47 -6.64 -12.32
N ASN A 151 6.13 -6.75 -12.30
CA ASN A 151 5.32 -7.02 -13.50
C ASN A 151 5.32 -5.84 -14.48
N LEU A 152 5.26 -4.60 -13.97
CA LEU A 152 5.26 -3.37 -14.76
C LEU A 152 6.67 -2.90 -15.16
N GLY A 153 7.71 -3.45 -14.51
CA GLY A 153 9.09 -3.12 -14.82
C GLY A 153 9.53 -1.77 -14.25
N ASP A 154 8.96 -1.37 -13.10
CA ASP A 154 9.19 -0.07 -12.46
C ASP A 154 10.66 0.07 -12.02
N GLY A 155 11.16 -0.91 -11.26
CA GLY A 155 12.49 -0.87 -10.69
C GLY A 155 12.55 -1.51 -9.31
N ILE A 156 13.56 -1.14 -8.52
CA ILE A 156 13.81 -1.70 -7.19
C ILE A 156 13.84 -0.55 -6.18
N PHE A 157 12.88 -0.55 -5.24
CA PHE A 157 12.87 0.37 -4.11
C PHE A 157 14.14 0.20 -3.24
N PRO A 158 14.77 1.28 -2.74
CA PRO A 158 15.95 1.21 -1.87
C PRO A 158 15.58 0.82 -0.43
N ALA A 159 15.03 -0.40 -0.26
CA ALA A 159 14.43 -0.87 0.99
C ALA A 159 15.42 -0.94 2.15
N ASP A 160 16.64 -1.40 1.88
CA ASP A 160 17.73 -1.49 2.84
C ASP A 160 18.09 -0.12 3.41
N ALA A 161 18.35 0.87 2.55
CA ALA A 161 18.68 2.24 2.96
C ALA A 161 17.52 2.92 3.68
N PHE A 162 16.29 2.71 3.20
CA PHE A 162 15.09 3.29 3.80
C PHE A 162 14.80 2.72 5.19
N LEU A 163 14.90 1.40 5.38
CA LEU A 163 14.71 0.77 6.69
C LEU A 163 15.86 1.09 7.65
N ALA A 164 17.11 1.20 7.17
CA ALA A 164 18.24 1.67 7.98
C ALA A 164 18.02 3.12 8.48
N ALA A 165 17.35 3.96 7.68
CA ALA A 165 16.91 5.29 8.06
C ALA A 165 15.65 5.31 8.96
N LYS A 166 15.18 4.16 9.43
CA LYS A 166 13.94 3.98 10.23
C LYS A 166 12.66 4.35 9.49
N GLY A 167 12.68 4.29 8.16
CA GLY A 167 11.48 4.41 7.34
C GLY A 167 10.47 3.29 7.62
N ALA A 168 9.20 3.54 7.35
CA ALA A 168 8.14 2.53 7.52
C ALA A 168 7.60 2.08 6.16
N ILE A 169 7.38 0.79 6.02
CA ILE A 169 6.87 0.20 4.78
C ILE A 169 5.49 -0.43 5.01
N ALA A 170 4.68 -0.45 3.97
CA ALA A 170 3.49 -1.29 3.86
C ALA A 170 3.59 -2.07 2.54
N ILE A 171 2.84 -3.17 2.42
CA ILE A 171 2.69 -3.90 1.15
C ILE A 171 1.26 -3.83 0.64
N GLY A 172 1.09 -3.78 -0.68
CA GLY A 172 -0.20 -3.84 -1.35
C GLY A 172 -0.10 -4.60 -2.67
N SER A 173 -1.16 -5.32 -3.04
CA SER A 173 -1.20 -6.11 -4.27
C SER A 173 -1.46 -5.31 -5.54
N ASP A 174 -1.80 -4.02 -5.42
CA ASP A 174 -2.03 -3.06 -6.50
C ASP A 174 -2.82 -3.59 -7.71
N SER A 175 -2.15 -3.97 -8.81
CA SER A 175 -2.80 -4.46 -10.04
C SER A 175 -3.48 -5.82 -9.87
N HIS A 176 -3.24 -6.47 -8.73
CA HIS A 176 -3.74 -7.79 -8.37
C HIS A 176 -3.26 -8.92 -9.29
N ILE A 177 -2.15 -8.71 -10.02
CA ILE A 177 -1.51 -9.77 -10.80
C ILE A 177 -1.03 -10.92 -9.89
N SER A 178 -0.63 -10.59 -8.67
CA SER A 178 -0.55 -11.52 -7.54
C SER A 178 -1.35 -10.98 -6.36
N VAL A 179 -1.94 -11.90 -5.59
CA VAL A 179 -2.61 -11.60 -4.31
C VAL A 179 -2.01 -12.52 -3.26
N SER A 180 -0.77 -12.24 -2.86
CA SER A 180 -0.05 -13.02 -1.85
C SER A 180 0.89 -12.13 -1.03
N PRO A 181 0.57 -11.83 0.24
CA PRO A 181 1.48 -11.09 1.12
C PRO A 181 2.85 -11.76 1.24
N ALA A 182 2.90 -13.10 1.26
CA ALA A 182 4.15 -13.84 1.28
C ALA A 182 4.99 -13.62 0.02
N GLU A 183 4.35 -13.54 -1.15
CA GLU A 183 5.05 -13.26 -2.41
C GLU A 183 5.55 -11.83 -2.49
N ASP A 184 4.76 -10.84 -2.06
CA ASP A 184 5.20 -9.44 -1.99
C ASP A 184 6.41 -9.27 -1.05
N LEU A 185 6.37 -9.85 0.16
CA LEU A 185 7.51 -9.79 1.08
C LEU A 185 8.74 -10.53 0.54
N ARG A 186 8.54 -11.69 -0.10
CA ARG A 186 9.63 -12.45 -0.74
C ARG A 186 10.25 -11.66 -1.88
N GLN A 187 9.43 -11.05 -2.75
CA GLN A 187 9.87 -10.28 -3.90
C GLN A 187 10.60 -9.01 -3.46
N LEU A 188 10.12 -8.34 -2.40
CA LEU A 188 10.81 -7.22 -1.78
C LEU A 188 12.24 -7.61 -1.36
N GLU A 189 12.40 -8.69 -0.60
CA GLU A 189 13.73 -9.18 -0.19
C GLU A 189 14.58 -9.64 -1.38
N TYR A 190 14.01 -10.40 -2.31
CA TYR A 190 14.75 -10.97 -3.43
C TYR A 190 15.25 -9.90 -4.39
N SER A 191 14.49 -8.82 -4.59
CA SER A 191 14.95 -7.67 -5.38
C SER A 191 16.24 -7.06 -4.83
N GLN A 192 16.35 -6.90 -3.51
CA GLN A 192 17.55 -6.37 -2.87
C GLN A 192 18.73 -7.35 -2.99
N ARG A 193 18.48 -8.65 -2.77
CA ARG A 193 19.50 -9.70 -2.94
C ARG A 193 20.07 -9.71 -4.35
N LEU A 194 19.22 -9.59 -5.36
CA LEU A 194 19.62 -9.58 -6.77
C LEU A 194 20.41 -8.33 -7.14
N ARG A 195 19.96 -7.17 -6.66
CA ARG A 195 20.64 -5.88 -6.85
C ARG A 195 22.06 -5.92 -6.27
N ASP A 196 22.20 -6.38 -5.02
CA ASP A 196 23.44 -6.24 -4.24
C ASP A 196 24.31 -7.51 -4.23
N ARG A 197 23.80 -8.61 -4.78
CA ARG A 197 24.43 -9.95 -4.75
C ARG A 197 24.70 -10.44 -3.32
N THR A 198 23.74 -10.20 -2.43
CA THR A 198 23.80 -10.56 -1.00
C THR A 198 22.71 -11.55 -0.59
N ARG A 199 22.71 -11.95 0.68
CA ARG A 199 21.67 -12.77 1.31
C ARG A 199 21.16 -12.07 2.55
N ASN A 200 19.91 -12.33 2.93
CA ASN A 200 19.27 -11.76 4.13
C ASN A 200 19.38 -10.22 4.15
N ALA A 201 19.13 -9.59 3.00
CA ALA A 201 19.39 -8.18 2.75
C ALA A 201 18.58 -7.28 3.71
N LEU A 202 17.35 -7.69 4.04
CA LEU A 202 16.44 -6.95 4.92
C LEU A 202 16.29 -7.59 6.31
N ALA A 203 17.22 -8.44 6.72
CA ALA A 203 17.26 -8.90 8.12
C ALA A 203 17.67 -7.76 9.06
N SER A 204 17.14 -7.74 10.29
CA SER A 204 17.52 -6.76 11.34
C SER A 204 18.92 -6.97 11.94
N GLY A 205 19.80 -7.72 11.27
CA GLY A 205 21.17 -8.00 11.68
C GLY A 205 21.59 -9.48 11.55
N PRO A 206 22.87 -9.79 11.81
CA PRO A 206 23.39 -11.15 11.71
C PRO A 206 22.63 -12.15 12.58
N GLY A 207 22.28 -13.29 11.99
CA GLY A 207 21.55 -14.38 12.68
C GLY A 207 20.08 -14.07 12.99
N LYS A 208 19.54 -12.92 12.56
CA LYS A 208 18.12 -12.58 12.70
C LYS A 208 17.31 -13.11 11.52
N SER A 209 16.04 -13.42 11.77
CA SER A 209 15.10 -13.84 10.73
C SER A 209 14.74 -12.65 9.82
N THR A 210 14.91 -12.85 8.51
CA THR A 210 14.44 -11.90 7.50
C THR A 210 12.91 -11.88 7.44
N GLY A 211 12.27 -13.05 7.52
CA GLY A 211 10.81 -13.15 7.45
C GLY A 211 10.14 -12.39 8.60
N ARG A 212 10.69 -12.49 9.81
CA ARG A 212 10.24 -11.73 10.97
C ARG A 212 10.37 -10.23 10.79
N ALA A 213 11.54 -9.76 10.31
CA ALA A 213 11.80 -8.35 10.10
C ALA A 213 10.80 -7.73 9.10
N LEU A 214 10.58 -8.42 7.98
CA LEU A 214 9.63 -8.01 6.94
C LEU A 214 8.18 -8.00 7.44
N PHE A 215 7.77 -9.07 8.13
CA PHE A 215 6.42 -9.20 8.66
C PHE A 215 6.09 -8.09 9.66
N ASP A 216 6.97 -7.84 10.64
CA ASP A 216 6.78 -6.79 11.64
C ASP A 216 6.73 -5.39 11.00
N ALA A 217 7.63 -5.13 10.04
CA ALA A 217 7.67 -3.85 9.33
C ALA A 217 6.37 -3.60 8.54
N ALA A 218 5.95 -4.58 7.74
CA ALA A 218 4.75 -4.49 6.92
C ALA A 218 3.46 -4.41 7.74
N LEU A 219 3.35 -5.16 8.85
CA LEU A 219 2.19 -5.07 9.74
C LEU A 219 2.06 -3.68 10.36
N LYS A 220 3.16 -3.15 10.90
CA LYS A 220 3.18 -1.84 11.57
C LYS A 220 2.88 -0.72 10.59
N GLY A 221 3.55 -0.69 9.44
CA GLY A 221 3.31 0.34 8.43
C GLY A 221 1.95 0.19 7.75
N GLY A 222 1.50 -1.05 7.51
CA GLY A 222 0.17 -1.35 6.96
C GLY A 222 -0.97 -0.83 7.84
N ALA A 223 -0.95 -1.15 9.15
CA ALA A 223 -1.94 -0.64 10.10
C ALA A 223 -1.99 0.89 10.13
N ARG A 224 -0.81 1.53 10.10
CA ARG A 224 -0.69 2.99 10.06
C ARG A 224 -1.23 3.57 8.75
N SER A 225 -0.91 2.97 7.61
CA SER A 225 -1.37 3.44 6.28
C SER A 225 -2.89 3.40 6.16
N MET A 226 -3.54 2.42 6.80
CA MET A 226 -4.98 2.29 6.80
C MET A 226 -5.66 3.10 7.91
N ALA A 227 -4.91 3.64 8.88
CA ALA A 227 -5.46 4.25 10.09
C ALA A 227 -6.50 3.35 10.80
N GLN A 228 -6.18 2.05 10.92
CA GLN A 228 -7.06 1.04 11.51
C GLN A 228 -6.42 0.47 12.79
N PRO A 229 -7.22 0.10 13.81
CA PRO A 229 -6.71 -0.52 15.04
C PRO A 229 -6.40 -2.01 14.79
N VAL A 230 -5.41 -2.29 13.95
CA VAL A 230 -4.98 -3.63 13.52
C VAL A 230 -3.45 -3.73 13.57
N GLY A 231 -2.90 -4.85 13.10
CA GLY A 231 -1.45 -5.04 12.95
C GLY A 231 -0.75 -5.64 14.16
N ALA A 232 -1.49 -5.97 15.22
CA ALA A 232 -1.00 -6.74 16.35
C ALA A 232 -2.14 -7.46 17.09
N LEU A 233 -1.80 -8.51 17.83
CA LEU A 233 -2.71 -9.18 18.76
C LEU A 233 -2.54 -8.58 20.15
N ALA A 234 -3.34 -7.56 20.46
CA ALA A 234 -3.29 -6.87 21.74
C ALA A 234 -4.69 -6.35 22.14
N PRO A 235 -4.99 -6.23 23.44
CA PRO A 235 -6.24 -5.60 23.90
C PRO A 235 -6.43 -4.21 23.29
N GLY A 236 -7.66 -3.94 22.84
CA GLY A 236 -8.02 -2.68 22.16
C GLY A 236 -7.82 -2.68 20.64
N LEU A 237 -7.15 -3.70 20.07
CA LEU A 237 -7.08 -3.90 18.61
C LEU A 237 -8.15 -4.86 18.12
N ARG A 238 -8.51 -4.74 16.84
CA ARG A 238 -9.48 -5.60 16.18
C ARG A 238 -8.89 -7.01 16.00
N ALA A 239 -9.72 -8.02 16.24
CA ALA A 239 -9.37 -9.43 16.07
C ALA A 239 -9.30 -9.83 14.59
N ASP A 240 -8.24 -9.37 13.92
CA ASP A 240 -7.86 -9.77 12.56
C ASP A 240 -6.70 -10.76 12.65
N ILE A 241 -6.94 -12.03 12.35
CA ILE A 241 -6.03 -13.15 12.65
C ILE A 241 -5.90 -14.05 11.42
N THR A 242 -4.68 -14.48 11.12
CA THR A 242 -4.40 -15.51 10.13
C THR A 242 -3.80 -16.72 10.84
N VAL A 243 -4.34 -17.90 10.56
CA VAL A 243 -3.84 -19.18 11.09
C VAL A 243 -3.10 -19.91 9.96
N LEU A 244 -1.84 -20.23 10.19
CA LEU A 244 -1.06 -21.08 9.28
C LEU A 244 -1.32 -22.56 9.58
N ASP A 245 -1.25 -23.39 8.55
CA ASP A 245 -1.41 -24.84 8.63
C ASP A 245 -0.08 -25.49 9.03
N ASP A 246 0.01 -25.95 10.28
CA ASP A 246 1.18 -26.62 10.83
C ASP A 246 1.48 -27.98 10.17
N ASP A 247 0.47 -28.60 9.57
CA ASP A 247 0.61 -29.83 8.77
C ASP A 247 1.09 -29.57 7.33
N HIS A 248 1.17 -28.32 6.88
CA HIS A 248 1.66 -28.02 5.54
C HIS A 248 3.16 -28.38 5.42
N PRO A 249 3.62 -29.07 4.35
CA PRO A 249 5.00 -29.55 4.24
C PRO A 249 6.10 -28.50 4.45
N ALA A 250 5.85 -27.25 4.09
CA ALA A 250 6.78 -26.14 4.32
C ALA A 250 6.92 -25.73 5.80
N LEU A 251 5.95 -26.09 6.66
CA LEU A 251 5.82 -25.65 8.05
C LEU A 251 6.05 -26.78 9.08
N ILE A 252 6.04 -28.05 8.67
CA ILE A 252 6.33 -29.18 9.56
C ILE A 252 7.66 -28.96 10.31
N GLY A 253 7.61 -29.01 11.63
CA GLY A 253 8.78 -28.84 12.52
C GLY A 253 9.32 -27.40 12.59
N ARG A 254 8.59 -26.41 12.09
CA ARG A 254 8.97 -24.98 12.14
C ARG A 254 8.12 -24.25 13.18
N SER A 255 8.76 -23.39 13.97
CA SER A 255 8.09 -22.60 15.02
C SER A 255 8.67 -21.19 15.08
N GLN A 256 7.92 -20.27 15.69
CA GLN A 256 8.32 -18.87 15.89
C GLN A 256 8.79 -18.22 14.56
N ASP A 257 9.90 -17.50 14.57
CA ASP A 257 10.45 -16.81 13.40
C ASP A 257 10.75 -17.77 12.23
N ARG A 258 11.10 -19.04 12.50
CA ARG A 258 11.33 -20.03 11.43
C ARG A 258 10.06 -20.38 10.66
N ALA A 259 8.89 -20.29 11.32
CA ALA A 259 7.62 -20.49 10.63
C ALA A 259 7.32 -19.33 9.67
N LEU A 260 7.66 -18.08 10.06
CA LEU A 260 7.56 -16.91 9.19
C LEU A 260 8.53 -17.00 8.01
N ASP A 261 9.78 -17.40 8.26
CA ASP A 261 10.76 -17.63 7.18
C ASP A 261 10.25 -18.68 6.19
N SER A 262 9.75 -19.82 6.69
CA SER A 262 9.17 -20.87 5.84
C SER A 262 7.96 -20.38 5.06
N TRP A 263 7.00 -19.72 5.71
CA TRP A 263 5.80 -19.19 5.07
C TRP A 263 6.16 -18.21 3.95
N ILE A 264 7.01 -17.22 4.24
CA ILE A 264 7.37 -16.17 3.29
C ILE A 264 8.24 -16.72 2.15
N PHE A 265 9.29 -17.50 2.44
CA PHE A 265 10.29 -17.87 1.43
C PHE A 265 10.05 -19.21 0.75
N SER A 266 9.13 -20.06 1.25
CA SER A 266 8.86 -21.38 0.64
C SER A 266 7.38 -21.73 0.51
N GLY A 267 6.54 -21.29 1.44
CA GLY A 267 5.15 -21.77 1.55
C GLY A 267 4.13 -20.98 0.75
N GLY A 268 4.09 -19.66 0.91
CA GLY A 268 3.11 -18.80 0.25
C GLY A 268 1.68 -18.99 0.77
N ASN A 269 0.69 -18.74 -0.08
CA ASN A 269 -0.74 -18.74 0.28
C ASN A 269 -1.27 -20.12 0.72
N SER A 270 -0.71 -21.23 0.23
CA SER A 270 -1.19 -22.58 0.58
C SER A 270 -0.98 -22.92 2.06
N CYS A 271 -0.08 -22.21 2.73
CA CYS A 271 0.13 -22.32 4.18
C CYS A 271 -1.00 -21.67 5.00
N VAL A 272 -1.81 -20.77 4.44
CA VAL A 272 -2.88 -20.10 5.20
C VAL A 272 -4.10 -21.03 5.27
N ARG A 273 -4.50 -21.43 6.47
CA ARG A 273 -5.65 -22.31 6.70
C ARG A 273 -6.91 -21.53 7.04
N ASP A 274 -6.84 -20.63 8.01
CA ASP A 274 -8.00 -19.92 8.53
C ASP A 274 -7.74 -18.42 8.63
N VAL A 275 -8.79 -17.62 8.45
CA VAL A 275 -8.74 -16.17 8.56
C VAL A 275 -9.93 -15.65 9.36
N PHE A 276 -9.64 -14.81 10.33
CA PHE A 276 -10.62 -14.07 11.13
C PHE A 276 -10.51 -12.59 10.82
N VAL A 277 -11.65 -11.92 10.63
CA VAL A 277 -11.73 -10.46 10.47
C VAL A 277 -12.78 -9.94 11.43
N ALA A 278 -12.40 -8.99 12.29
CA ALA A 278 -13.26 -8.50 13.37
C ALA A 278 -13.82 -9.62 14.26
N GLY A 279 -13.06 -10.70 14.47
CA GLY A 279 -13.49 -11.88 15.23
C GLY A 279 -14.39 -12.86 14.46
N HIS A 280 -14.76 -12.55 13.21
CA HIS A 280 -15.56 -13.46 12.37
C HIS A 280 -14.64 -14.38 11.56
N HIS A 281 -14.87 -15.69 11.64
CA HIS A 281 -14.15 -16.71 10.87
C HIS A 281 -14.62 -16.70 9.41
N VAL A 282 -13.91 -15.98 8.54
CA VAL A 282 -14.31 -15.71 7.15
C VAL A 282 -13.69 -16.68 6.15
N VAL A 283 -12.56 -17.29 6.48
CA VAL A 283 -11.95 -18.39 5.72
C VAL A 283 -11.79 -19.58 6.66
N GLN A 284 -12.40 -20.71 6.29
CA GLN A 284 -12.39 -21.94 7.07
C GLN A 284 -11.74 -23.04 6.24
N ASN A 285 -10.65 -23.62 6.75
CA ASN A 285 -9.94 -24.68 6.06
C ASN A 285 -9.65 -24.37 4.58
N ARG A 286 -9.07 -23.19 4.34
CA ARG A 286 -8.70 -22.59 3.05
C ARG A 286 -9.85 -22.11 2.17
N ARG A 287 -11.09 -22.16 2.66
CA ARG A 287 -12.27 -21.79 1.89
C ARG A 287 -12.99 -20.59 2.47
N HIS A 288 -13.18 -19.55 1.66
CA HIS A 288 -13.98 -18.40 2.09
C HIS A 288 -15.46 -18.79 2.21
N ILE A 289 -16.14 -18.35 3.28
CA ILE A 289 -17.55 -18.73 3.57
C ILE A 289 -18.56 -18.34 2.48
N ARG A 290 -18.17 -17.44 1.56
CA ARG A 290 -18.98 -16.99 0.41
C ARG A 290 -18.37 -17.30 -0.96
N GLU A 291 -17.35 -18.14 -1.01
CA GLU A 291 -16.54 -18.40 -2.21
C GLU A 291 -17.39 -18.74 -3.44
N GLU A 292 -18.34 -19.68 -3.32
CA GLU A 292 -19.16 -20.13 -4.46
C GLU A 292 -19.97 -18.99 -5.08
N ALA A 293 -20.64 -18.20 -4.25
CA ALA A 293 -21.44 -17.06 -4.70
C ALA A 293 -20.57 -15.97 -5.34
N ILE A 294 -19.41 -15.69 -4.74
CA ILE A 294 -18.44 -14.73 -5.29
C ILE A 294 -17.95 -15.20 -6.66
N LEU A 295 -17.54 -16.47 -6.77
CA LEU A 295 -17.01 -17.04 -8.00
C LEU A 295 -18.06 -17.09 -9.12
N LYS A 296 -19.31 -17.40 -8.79
CA LYS A 296 -20.44 -17.34 -9.74
C LYS A 296 -20.60 -15.93 -10.32
N ASN A 297 -20.63 -14.92 -9.46
CA ASN A 297 -20.81 -13.52 -9.86
C ASN A 297 -19.61 -13.01 -10.66
N PHE A 298 -18.40 -13.37 -10.23
CA PHE A 298 -17.17 -13.02 -10.95
C PHE A 298 -17.16 -13.62 -12.35
N ARG A 299 -17.47 -14.91 -12.50
CA ARG A 299 -17.56 -15.57 -13.82
C ARG A 299 -18.57 -14.88 -14.74
N ALA A 300 -19.74 -14.49 -14.22
CA ALA A 300 -20.73 -13.77 -15.01
C ALA A 300 -20.23 -12.39 -15.45
N ALA A 301 -19.57 -11.65 -14.57
CA ALA A 301 -18.99 -10.34 -14.88
C ALA A 301 -17.89 -10.44 -15.94
N VAL A 302 -16.94 -11.37 -15.79
CA VAL A 302 -15.84 -11.58 -16.74
C VAL A 302 -16.39 -11.95 -18.12
N LYS A 303 -17.31 -12.92 -18.20
CA LYS A 303 -17.93 -13.30 -19.48
C LYS A 303 -18.56 -12.11 -20.21
N ARG A 304 -19.17 -11.16 -19.49
CA ARG A 304 -19.75 -9.96 -20.08
C ARG A 304 -18.70 -8.96 -20.54
N LEU A 305 -17.55 -8.88 -19.87
CA LEU A 305 -16.47 -7.95 -20.21
C LEU A 305 -15.58 -8.45 -21.35
N THR A 306 -15.53 -9.77 -21.57
CA THR A 306 -14.72 -10.42 -22.61
C THR A 306 -15.53 -10.93 -23.80
N ALA A 307 -16.85 -10.71 -23.81
CA ALA A 307 -17.72 -10.98 -24.96
C ALA A 307 -17.67 -9.81 -25.94
#